data_AF-A0A3C0WYP8-F1
#
_entry.id   AF-A0A3C0WYP8-F1
#
_cell.length_a   1.000
_cell.length_b   1.000
_cell.length_c   1.000
_cell.angle_alpha   90.00
_cell.angle_beta   90.00
_cell.angle_gamma   90.00
#
_symmetry.space_group_name_H-M   'P 1'
#
loop_
_entity.id
_entity.type
_entity.pdbx_description
1 polymer ?
#
loop_
_entity_poly.entity_id
_entity_poly.type
_entity_poly.pdbx_seq_one_letter_code
_entity_poly.pdbx_strand_id
1 'polypeptide(L)'
;KSCAAITPIISYLENQTTESIKALAIGNSLTEEATTYLYTAFSAIGVNDIKIGAYISENALSAYADEITSDSFSLTGAYTLCDNGVSGTAEQLTLKAAAEKAEWDVVILQSSSQDLNNTEFNKTIAAIKKCFPNAKLAYYGTAVPFGDDTHYAKHTDISDKAVLNVIDSVDYYIPAGTAIENCRTSYLGNRLKISGGSIIDGFQSDNGTMSETAKLIAAMT
;
A
#
# COMPACT_ATOMS: atom_id res chain seq x y z
N LYS A 1 13.68 20.45 14.27
CA LYS A 1 12.56 19.51 14.08
C LYS A 1 13.01 18.20 14.70
N SER A 2 12.40 17.78 15.81
CA SER A 2 12.73 16.51 16.46
C SER A 2 12.50 15.39 15.45
N CYS A 3 13.49 14.50 15.31
CA CYS A 3 13.36 13.29 14.52
C CYS A 3 12.28 12.44 15.20
N ALA A 4 11.04 12.51 14.70
CA ALA A 4 10.00 11.58 15.10
C ALA A 4 10.52 10.19 14.73
N ALA A 5 10.72 9.33 15.73
CA ALA A 5 11.18 7.98 15.50
C ALA A 5 10.12 7.26 14.66
N ILE A 6 10.44 7.00 13.39
CA ILE A 6 9.64 6.12 12.55
C ILE A 6 9.62 4.77 13.26
N THR A 7 8.45 4.36 13.72
CA THR A 7 8.26 3.02 14.25
C THR A 7 8.04 2.12 13.03
N PRO A 8 8.96 1.18 12.74
CA PRO A 8 8.72 0.21 11.68
C PRO A 8 7.44 -0.55 12.00
N ILE A 9 6.65 -0.91 10.99
CA ILE A 9 5.41 -1.66 11.21
C ILE A 9 5.68 -2.98 11.95
N ILE A 10 6.91 -3.54 11.89
CA ILE A 10 7.36 -4.66 12.73
C ILE A 10 7.05 -4.41 14.20
N SER A 11 7.41 -3.25 14.74
CA SER A 11 7.24 -2.96 16.17
C SER A 11 5.76 -2.81 16.58
N TYR A 12 4.87 -2.56 15.61
CA TYR A 12 3.42 -2.67 15.81
C TYR A 12 2.95 -4.13 15.76
N LEU A 13 3.42 -4.90 14.77
CA LEU A 13 3.08 -6.32 14.62
C LEU A 13 3.56 -7.17 15.81
N GLU A 14 4.68 -6.81 16.43
CA GLU A 14 5.20 -7.45 17.65
C GLU A 14 4.32 -7.20 18.90
N ASN A 15 3.52 -6.13 18.90
CA ASN A 15 2.69 -5.70 20.04
C ASN A 15 1.18 -5.88 19.81
N GLN A 16 0.76 -6.34 18.62
CA GLN A 16 -0.62 -6.74 18.38
C GLN A 16 -0.87 -8.10 19.03
N THR A 17 -2.03 -8.25 19.65
CA THR A 17 -2.49 -9.58 20.07
C THR A 17 -2.54 -10.47 18.84
N THR A 18 -1.74 -11.53 18.87
CA THR A 18 -1.41 -12.50 17.82
C THR A 18 -2.60 -13.31 17.27
N GLU A 19 -3.81 -12.76 17.30
CA GLU A 19 -5.05 -13.47 16.95
C GLU A 19 -5.64 -12.98 15.63
N SER A 20 -5.80 -11.67 15.40
CA SER A 20 -6.48 -11.15 14.21
C SER A 20 -5.92 -9.83 13.66
N ILE A 21 -6.14 -9.59 12.36
CA ILE A 21 -5.87 -8.30 11.69
C ILE A 21 -6.86 -8.04 10.54
N LYS A 22 -7.39 -6.82 10.50
CA LYS A 22 -8.22 -6.31 9.40
C LYS A 22 -7.53 -5.11 8.75
N ALA A 23 -7.04 -5.29 7.53
CA ALA A 23 -6.33 -4.26 6.77
C ALA A 23 -7.12 -3.85 5.52
N LEU A 24 -7.32 -2.54 5.31
CA LEU A 24 -7.82 -2.00 4.04
C LEU A 24 -6.70 -1.29 3.29
N ALA A 25 -6.35 -1.76 2.10
CA ALA A 25 -5.39 -1.09 1.24
C ALA A 25 -6.11 -0.27 0.17
N ILE A 26 -5.65 0.97 -0.04
CA ILE A 26 -6.22 1.95 -0.97
C ILE A 26 -5.11 2.42 -1.91
N GLY A 27 -5.27 2.19 -3.21
CA GLY A 27 -4.25 2.57 -4.18
C GLY A 27 -4.58 2.15 -5.61
N ASN A 28 -3.53 1.77 -6.35
CA ASN A 28 -3.61 1.35 -7.74
C ASN A 28 -3.10 -0.10 -7.92
N SER A 29 -2.76 -0.50 -9.15
CA SER A 29 -2.27 -1.84 -9.48
C SER A 29 -1.08 -2.33 -8.63
N LEU A 30 -0.22 -1.44 -8.14
CA LEU A 30 0.87 -1.85 -7.22
C LEU A 30 0.36 -2.19 -5.82
N THR A 31 -0.70 -1.52 -5.35
CA THR A 31 -1.40 -1.90 -4.13
C THR A 31 -2.14 -3.22 -4.33
N GLU A 32 -2.82 -3.38 -5.47
CA GLU A 32 -3.49 -4.63 -5.81
C GLU A 32 -2.52 -5.82 -5.75
N GLU A 33 -1.37 -5.72 -6.44
CA GLU A 33 -0.34 -6.75 -6.41
C GLU A 33 0.16 -7.00 -4.97
N ALA A 34 0.47 -5.96 -4.20
CA ALA A 34 0.92 -6.11 -2.81
C ALA A 34 -0.11 -6.84 -1.93
N THR A 35 -1.40 -6.52 -2.09
CA THR A 35 -2.47 -7.14 -1.28
C THR A 35 -2.64 -8.64 -1.51
N THR A 36 -2.31 -9.14 -2.71
CA THR A 36 -2.35 -10.59 -2.99
C THR A 36 -1.39 -11.40 -2.09
N TYR A 37 -0.34 -10.76 -1.57
CA TYR A 37 0.67 -11.42 -0.73
C TYR A 37 0.56 -11.08 0.77
N LEU A 38 -0.22 -10.05 1.14
CA LEU A 38 -0.39 -9.62 2.53
C LEU A 38 -0.93 -10.76 3.43
N TYR A 39 -1.85 -11.58 2.92
CA TYR A 39 -2.37 -12.73 3.67
C TYR A 39 -1.25 -13.70 4.06
N THR A 40 -0.40 -14.05 3.10
CA THR A 40 0.74 -14.95 3.31
C THR A 40 1.73 -14.35 4.31
N ALA A 41 1.99 -13.04 4.23
CA ALA A 41 2.89 -12.35 5.16
C ALA A 41 2.36 -12.37 6.60
N PHE A 42 1.09 -12.02 6.83
CA PHE A 42 0.50 -12.05 8.16
C PHE A 42 0.39 -13.47 8.73
N SER A 43 0.05 -14.45 7.88
CA SER A 43 0.00 -15.85 8.28
C SER A 43 1.38 -16.37 8.71
N ALA A 44 2.45 -15.98 8.01
CA ALA A 44 3.80 -16.41 8.30
C ALA A 44 4.32 -15.93 9.67
N ILE A 45 3.80 -14.82 10.19
CA ILE A 45 4.12 -14.31 11.53
C ILE A 45 3.13 -14.77 12.61
N GLY A 46 2.23 -15.72 12.27
CA GLY A 46 1.34 -16.38 13.24
C GLY A 46 0.00 -15.69 13.49
N VAL A 47 -0.41 -14.73 12.65
CA VAL A 47 -1.77 -14.17 12.72
C VAL A 47 -2.77 -15.18 12.15
N ASN A 48 -3.86 -15.46 12.87
CA ASN A 48 -4.77 -16.56 12.55
C ASN A 48 -6.07 -16.12 11.86
N ASP A 49 -6.58 -14.92 12.18
CA ASP A 49 -7.80 -14.36 11.58
C ASP A 49 -7.47 -13.09 10.79
N ILE A 50 -7.40 -13.22 9.46
CA ILE A 50 -6.90 -12.18 8.56
C ILE A 50 -7.99 -11.76 7.59
N LYS A 51 -8.26 -10.46 7.55
CA LYS A 51 -9.15 -9.82 6.57
C LYS A 51 -8.43 -8.72 5.82
N ILE A 52 -8.39 -8.79 4.50
CA ILE A 52 -7.71 -7.81 3.65
C ILE A 52 -8.70 -7.27 2.62
N GLY A 53 -9.04 -5.99 2.72
CA GLY A 53 -9.73 -5.25 1.68
C GLY A 53 -8.72 -4.61 0.73
N ALA A 54 -8.96 -4.71 -0.57
CA ALA A 54 -8.21 -3.97 -1.59
C ALA A 54 -9.19 -3.06 -2.33
N TYR A 55 -9.02 -1.75 -2.20
CA TYR A 55 -9.78 -0.73 -2.90
C TYR A 55 -8.87 -0.06 -3.95
N ILE A 56 -9.13 -0.37 -5.21
CA ILE A 56 -8.28 -0.01 -6.33
C ILE A 56 -8.99 1.03 -7.19
N SER A 57 -8.35 2.19 -7.33
CA SER A 57 -8.82 3.31 -8.13
C SER A 57 -7.72 3.70 -9.11
N GLU A 58 -8.10 3.98 -10.36
CA GLU A 58 -7.17 4.56 -11.34
C GLU A 58 -6.85 6.03 -11.03
N ASN A 59 -7.59 6.65 -10.10
CA ASN A 59 -7.36 8.02 -9.67
C ASN A 59 -6.21 8.12 -8.67
N ALA A 60 -5.50 9.25 -8.70
CA ALA A 60 -4.58 9.61 -7.62
C ALA A 60 -5.33 9.77 -6.29
N LEU A 61 -4.65 9.55 -5.16
CA LEU A 61 -5.28 9.69 -3.86
C LEU A 61 -5.83 11.12 -3.66
N SER A 62 -5.14 12.16 -4.11
CA SER A 62 -5.66 13.54 -4.09
C SER A 62 -6.93 13.79 -4.89
N ALA A 63 -7.33 12.93 -5.82
CA ALA A 63 -8.59 13.13 -6.55
C ALA A 63 -9.81 13.06 -5.59
N TYR A 64 -9.65 12.40 -4.45
CA TYR A 64 -10.66 12.37 -3.40
C TYR A 64 -10.76 13.69 -2.64
N ALA A 65 -9.81 14.63 -2.79
CA ALA A 65 -9.76 15.90 -2.06
C ALA A 65 -11.03 16.75 -2.23
N ASP A 66 -11.59 16.77 -3.44
CA ASP A 66 -12.78 17.56 -3.77
C ASP A 66 -14.06 16.94 -3.19
N GLU A 67 -14.10 15.62 -3.06
CA GLU A 67 -15.26 14.87 -2.57
C GLU A 67 -15.51 15.04 -1.07
N ILE A 68 -14.48 15.41 -0.34
CA ILE A 68 -14.48 15.57 1.13
C ILE A 68 -15.42 16.69 1.56
N THR A 69 -15.67 17.65 0.68
CA THR A 69 -16.63 18.74 0.93
C THR A 69 -18.07 18.25 1.10
N SER A 70 -18.38 17.02 0.67
CA SER A 70 -19.72 16.45 0.67
C SER A 70 -19.95 15.32 1.69
N ASP A 71 -18.93 14.91 2.45
CA ASP A 71 -18.95 13.71 3.32
C ASP A 71 -19.44 12.42 2.61
N SER A 72 -19.41 12.41 1.27
CA SER A 72 -20.02 11.34 0.47
C SER A 72 -19.01 10.31 -0.05
N PHE A 73 -17.75 10.72 -0.28
CA PHE A 73 -16.70 9.89 -0.91
C PHE A 73 -17.23 9.14 -2.14
N SER A 74 -17.86 9.88 -3.05
CA SER A 74 -18.63 9.36 -4.18
C SER A 74 -17.80 8.63 -5.24
N LEU A 75 -16.48 8.84 -5.31
CA LEU A 75 -15.61 8.18 -6.26
C LEU A 75 -15.67 6.68 -6.02
N THR A 76 -15.98 5.95 -7.08
CA THR A 76 -16.05 4.50 -7.06
C THR A 76 -14.72 3.89 -7.45
N GLY A 77 -14.39 2.77 -6.83
CA GLY A 77 -13.22 1.96 -7.14
C GLY A 77 -13.58 0.48 -7.12
N ALA A 78 -12.73 -0.33 -7.73
CA ALA A 78 -12.82 -1.78 -7.64
C ALA A 78 -12.45 -2.23 -6.23
N TYR A 79 -13.34 -2.91 -5.55
CA TYR A 79 -13.13 -3.44 -4.22
C TYR A 79 -13.12 -4.97 -4.24
N THR A 80 -12.11 -5.57 -3.62
CA THR A 80 -12.05 -7.01 -3.37
C THR A 80 -11.81 -7.25 -1.88
N LEU A 81 -12.44 -8.29 -1.33
CA LEU A 81 -12.23 -8.73 0.05
C LEU A 81 -11.60 -10.13 0.06
N CYS A 82 -10.47 -10.27 0.72
CA CYS A 82 -9.90 -11.55 1.11
C CYS A 82 -10.23 -11.81 2.58
N ASP A 83 -10.91 -12.92 2.86
CA ASP A 83 -11.23 -13.40 4.20
C ASP A 83 -10.51 -14.73 4.42
N ASN A 84 -9.49 -14.72 5.27
CA ASN A 84 -8.67 -15.89 5.62
C ASN A 84 -8.15 -16.67 4.39
N GLY A 85 -7.58 -15.94 3.43
CA GLY A 85 -6.96 -16.50 2.22
C GLY A 85 -7.96 -16.79 1.10
N VAL A 86 -9.25 -16.58 1.33
CA VAL A 86 -10.30 -16.73 0.32
C VAL A 86 -10.69 -15.36 -0.22
N SER A 87 -10.26 -15.07 -1.45
CA SER A 87 -10.65 -13.85 -2.15
C SER A 87 -12.07 -13.96 -2.72
N GLY A 88 -12.89 -12.97 -2.40
CA GLY A 88 -14.21 -12.77 -2.99
C GLY A 88 -14.14 -12.19 -4.40
N THR A 89 -15.31 -11.92 -4.98
CA THR A 89 -15.43 -11.27 -6.28
C THR A 89 -15.26 -9.76 -6.17
N ALA A 90 -14.59 -9.16 -7.14
CA ALA A 90 -14.50 -7.71 -7.23
C ALA A 90 -15.89 -7.07 -7.43
N GLU A 91 -16.15 -5.98 -6.71
CA GLU A 91 -17.35 -5.16 -6.85
C GLU A 91 -16.98 -3.67 -6.94
N GLN A 92 -17.83 -2.85 -7.54
CA GLN A 92 -17.61 -1.39 -7.60
C GLN A 92 -18.26 -0.73 -6.39
N LEU A 93 -17.48 -0.04 -5.56
CA LEU A 93 -17.94 0.61 -4.34
C LEU A 93 -17.38 2.02 -4.19
N THR A 94 -18.08 2.85 -3.42
CA THR A 94 -17.50 4.07 -2.85
C THR A 94 -16.50 3.72 -1.75
N LEU A 95 -15.55 4.61 -1.46
CA LEU A 95 -14.62 4.39 -0.36
C LEU A 95 -15.34 4.31 1.00
N LYS A 96 -16.44 5.06 1.16
CA LYS A 96 -17.30 4.98 2.35
C LYS A 96 -17.93 3.58 2.51
N ALA A 97 -18.45 3.01 1.43
CA ALA A 97 -19.01 1.65 1.48
C ALA A 97 -17.94 0.60 1.78
N ALA A 98 -16.71 0.77 1.26
CA ALA A 98 -15.58 -0.09 1.62
C ALA A 98 -15.19 0.04 3.10
N ALA A 99 -15.29 1.24 3.69
CA ALA A 99 -15.08 1.48 5.11
C ALA A 99 -16.06 0.73 6.00
N GLU A 100 -17.30 0.52 5.52
CA GLU A 100 -18.37 -0.16 6.27
C GLU A 100 -18.29 -1.70 6.18
N LYS A 101 -17.40 -2.27 5.34
CA LYS A 101 -17.26 -3.73 5.19
C LYS A 101 -16.64 -4.43 6.40
N ALA A 102 -15.86 -3.71 7.19
CA ALA A 102 -15.25 -4.22 8.42
C ALA A 102 -14.85 -3.07 9.34
N GLU A 103 -14.69 -3.37 10.63
CA GLU A 103 -13.94 -2.51 11.55
C GLU A 103 -12.46 -2.66 11.26
N TRP A 104 -11.91 -1.83 10.38
CA TRP A 104 -10.52 -1.90 9.94
C TRP A 104 -9.56 -1.46 11.05
N ASP A 105 -8.54 -2.29 11.34
CA ASP A 105 -7.48 -1.98 12.29
C ASP A 105 -6.43 -1.05 11.67
N VAL A 106 -6.16 -1.26 10.38
CA VAL A 106 -5.19 -0.48 9.61
C VAL A 106 -5.72 -0.14 8.23
N VAL A 107 -5.48 1.09 7.79
CA VAL A 107 -5.71 1.56 6.42
C VAL A 107 -4.36 1.87 5.78
N ILE A 108 -4.02 1.13 4.72
CA ILE A 108 -2.77 1.23 3.99
C ILE A 108 -2.99 2.10 2.76
N LEU A 109 -2.24 3.19 2.63
CA LEU A 109 -2.39 4.17 1.58
C LEU A 109 -1.20 4.14 0.64
N GLN A 110 -1.46 4.06 -0.66
CA GLN A 110 -0.46 4.32 -1.69
C GLN A 110 -0.82 5.62 -2.42
N SER A 111 0.18 6.45 -2.70
CA SER A 111 0.02 7.53 -3.69
C SER A 111 1.28 7.71 -4.53
N SER A 112 1.16 8.44 -5.64
CA SER A 112 2.29 8.77 -6.50
C SER A 112 3.14 9.89 -5.90
N SER A 113 4.44 9.94 -6.21
CA SER A 113 5.35 10.99 -5.69
C SER A 113 4.95 12.43 -6.05
N GLN A 114 4.22 12.62 -7.17
CA GLN A 114 3.73 13.94 -7.59
C GLN A 114 2.57 14.44 -6.71
N ASP A 115 2.00 13.53 -5.91
CA ASP A 115 0.82 13.77 -5.12
C ASP A 115 1.13 14.13 -3.66
N LEU A 116 2.37 13.98 -3.21
CA LEU A 116 2.68 14.02 -1.79
C LEU A 116 2.79 15.44 -1.25
N ASN A 117 2.17 15.67 -0.09
CA ASN A 117 2.25 16.90 0.71
C ASN A 117 1.83 18.18 -0.04
N ASN A 118 0.97 18.05 -1.05
CA ASN A 118 0.18 19.17 -1.57
C ASN A 118 -1.09 19.36 -0.71
N THR A 119 -1.85 20.41 -1.00
CA THR A 119 -3.06 20.76 -0.22
C THR A 119 -4.11 19.66 -0.32
N GLU A 120 -4.23 19.05 -1.49
CA GLU A 120 -5.22 18.05 -1.87
C GLU A 120 -4.96 16.72 -1.17
N PHE A 121 -3.71 16.29 -1.09
CA PHE A 121 -3.29 15.10 -0.35
C PHE A 121 -3.57 15.26 1.15
N ASN A 122 -3.21 16.41 1.74
CA ASN A 122 -3.46 16.65 3.16
C ASN A 122 -4.97 16.68 3.48
N LYS A 123 -5.79 17.26 2.61
CA LYS A 123 -7.26 17.15 2.70
C LYS A 123 -7.68 15.69 2.68
N THR A 124 -7.19 14.92 1.71
CA THR A 124 -7.54 13.51 1.55
C THR A 124 -7.18 12.67 2.77
N ILE A 125 -5.99 12.82 3.32
CA ILE A 125 -5.59 12.11 4.55
C ILE A 125 -6.52 12.46 5.72
N ALA A 126 -6.86 13.75 5.90
CA ALA A 126 -7.77 14.16 6.96
C ALA A 126 -9.15 13.51 6.82
N ALA A 127 -9.63 13.32 5.59
CA ALA A 127 -10.92 12.70 5.35
C ALA A 127 -10.89 11.18 5.51
N ILE A 128 -9.81 10.53 5.07
CA ILE A 128 -9.59 9.10 5.37
C ILE A 128 -9.59 8.90 6.89
N LYS A 129 -8.89 9.74 7.67
CA LYS A 129 -8.95 9.68 9.14
C LYS A 129 -10.38 9.82 9.69
N LYS A 130 -11.23 10.63 9.06
CA LYS A 130 -12.64 10.77 9.46
C LYS A 130 -13.48 9.53 9.12
N CYS A 131 -13.24 8.90 7.97
CA CYS A 131 -13.91 7.66 7.57
C CYS A 131 -13.47 6.44 8.39
N PHE A 132 -12.23 6.47 8.88
CA PHE A 132 -11.61 5.37 9.61
C PHE A 132 -11.11 5.85 10.98
N PRO A 133 -12.01 6.34 11.87
CA PRO A 133 -11.61 7.05 13.08
C PRO A 133 -10.85 6.19 14.09
N ASN A 134 -11.00 4.87 14.01
CA ASN A 134 -10.36 3.92 14.91
C ASN A 134 -9.17 3.19 14.26
N ALA A 135 -9.00 3.32 12.95
CA ALA A 135 -7.94 2.62 12.22
C ALA A 135 -6.63 3.40 12.31
N LYS A 136 -5.53 2.66 12.35
CA LYS A 136 -4.20 3.23 12.13
C LYS A 136 -3.97 3.48 10.65
N LEU A 137 -3.32 4.59 10.31
CA LEU A 137 -2.96 4.88 8.93
C LEU A 137 -1.53 4.43 8.65
N ALA A 138 -1.35 3.64 7.60
CA ALA A 138 -0.05 3.24 7.10
C ALA A 138 0.17 3.80 5.69
N TYR A 139 1.39 4.19 5.35
CA TYR A 139 1.74 4.60 3.99
C TYR A 139 2.66 3.57 3.31
N TYR A 140 2.21 3.03 2.18
CA TYR A 140 2.93 2.08 1.35
C TYR A 140 3.87 2.82 0.38
N GLY A 141 5.15 2.91 0.72
CA GLY A 141 6.17 3.55 -0.12
C GLY A 141 6.69 2.60 -1.19
N THR A 142 6.34 2.80 -2.46
CA THR A 142 6.76 1.92 -3.56
C THR A 142 8.19 2.23 -4.05
N ALA A 143 8.79 1.30 -4.80
CA ALA A 143 10.11 1.55 -5.39
C ALA A 143 10.05 2.51 -6.58
N VAL A 144 11.22 3.02 -6.96
CA VAL A 144 11.36 3.79 -8.20
C VAL A 144 11.34 2.80 -9.37
N PRO A 145 10.50 3.06 -10.40
CA PRO A 145 10.51 2.26 -11.61
C PRO A 145 11.88 2.33 -12.31
N PHE A 146 12.31 1.19 -12.86
CA PHE A 146 13.67 1.02 -13.40
C PHE A 146 13.62 0.40 -14.80
N GLY A 147 14.39 0.96 -15.74
CA GLY A 147 14.45 0.56 -17.15
C GLY A 147 13.94 1.63 -18.11
N ASP A 148 13.78 1.29 -19.39
CA ASP A 148 13.34 2.21 -20.46
C ASP A 148 11.83 2.53 -20.43
N ASP A 149 11.14 2.22 -19.33
CA ASP A 149 9.70 2.44 -19.18
C ASP A 149 9.40 3.93 -18.99
N THR A 150 9.04 4.58 -20.10
CA THR A 150 8.67 6.00 -20.13
C THR A 150 7.38 6.31 -19.37
N HIS A 151 6.53 5.30 -19.08
CA HIS A 151 5.28 5.48 -18.33
C HIS A 151 5.54 6.02 -16.92
N TYR A 152 6.69 5.63 -16.34
CA TYR A 152 7.07 6.03 -14.99
C TYR A 152 8.32 6.90 -14.89
N ALA A 153 8.87 7.36 -16.02
CA ALA A 153 10.11 8.15 -16.05
C ALA A 153 10.06 9.45 -15.21
N LYS A 154 8.85 9.94 -14.86
CA LYS A 154 8.62 11.11 -13.99
C LYS A 154 8.43 10.77 -12.51
N HIS A 155 8.46 9.49 -12.14
CA HIS A 155 8.19 8.99 -10.79
C HIS A 155 9.46 8.54 -10.08
N THR A 156 10.48 9.41 -10.07
CA THR A 156 11.85 9.11 -9.62
C THR A 156 12.07 9.18 -8.11
N ASP A 157 11.07 9.59 -7.33
CA ASP A 157 11.25 10.03 -5.92
C ASP A 157 10.41 9.21 -4.91
N ILE A 158 9.89 8.03 -5.29
CA ILE A 158 8.84 7.35 -4.51
C ILE A 158 9.31 6.70 -3.19
N SER A 159 10.61 6.45 -2.98
CA SER A 159 11.05 5.77 -1.76
C SER A 159 11.44 6.70 -0.60
N ASP A 160 12.41 7.62 -0.76
CA ASP A 160 13.00 8.28 0.42
C ASP A 160 12.47 9.71 0.69
N LYS A 161 12.16 10.49 -0.35
CA LYS A 161 11.56 11.82 -0.18
C LYS A 161 10.08 11.75 0.19
N ALA A 162 9.40 10.69 -0.25
CA ALA A 162 8.01 10.42 0.08
C ALA A 162 7.78 10.32 1.60
N VAL A 163 8.69 9.65 2.31
CA VAL A 163 8.64 9.49 3.78
C VAL A 163 8.55 10.84 4.48
N LEU A 164 9.46 11.77 4.14
CA LEU A 164 9.52 13.10 4.77
C LEU A 164 8.23 13.92 4.56
N ASN A 165 7.48 13.60 3.53
CA ASN A 165 6.26 14.30 3.14
C ASN A 165 5.00 13.73 3.78
N VAL A 166 5.05 12.51 4.34
CA VAL A 166 3.86 11.82 4.89
C VAL A 166 4.01 11.44 6.37
N ILE A 167 5.23 11.50 6.92
CA ILE A 167 5.54 11.00 8.27
C ILE A 167 4.70 11.63 9.39
N ASP A 168 4.36 12.91 9.29
CA ASP A 168 3.52 13.58 10.30
C ASP A 168 2.01 13.30 10.10
N SER A 169 1.67 12.64 8.99
CA SER A 169 0.29 12.43 8.53
C SER A 169 -0.20 10.99 8.72
N VAL A 170 0.70 10.03 8.94
CA VAL A 170 0.38 8.59 9.10
C VAL A 170 0.99 8.01 10.38
N ASP A 171 0.42 6.91 10.89
CA ASP A 171 0.94 6.21 12.07
C ASP A 171 2.13 5.30 11.70
N TYR A 172 2.10 4.69 10.52
CA TYR A 172 3.12 3.75 10.05
C TYR A 172 3.62 4.06 8.65
N TYR A 173 4.90 3.78 8.42
CA TYR A 173 5.49 3.78 7.09
C TYR A 173 5.90 2.36 6.73
N ILE A 174 5.53 1.94 5.52
CA ILE A 174 5.89 0.64 4.99
C ILE A 174 6.91 0.84 3.85
N PRO A 175 8.20 0.45 4.04
CA PRO A 175 9.32 0.82 3.15
C PRO A 175 9.56 -0.15 1.95
N ALA A 176 8.53 -0.40 1.12
CA ALA A 176 8.64 -1.35 -0.01
C ALA A 176 9.78 -0.99 -0.95
N GLY A 177 9.83 0.29 -1.30
CA GLY A 177 10.77 0.80 -2.27
C GLY A 177 12.19 0.63 -1.81
N THR A 178 12.49 1.05 -0.57
CA THR A 178 13.82 0.93 0.02
C THR A 178 14.34 -0.49 -0.05
N ALA A 179 13.52 -1.49 0.26
CA ALA A 179 14.05 -2.84 0.26
C ALA A 179 14.00 -3.52 -1.10
N ILE A 180 13.13 -3.12 -2.04
CA ILE A 180 13.33 -3.44 -3.47
C ILE A 180 14.70 -2.90 -3.94
N GLU A 181 15.07 -1.67 -3.58
CA GLU A 181 16.41 -1.14 -3.89
C GLU A 181 17.52 -1.95 -3.21
N ASN A 182 17.36 -2.35 -1.93
CA ASN A 182 18.31 -3.23 -1.26
C ASN A 182 18.48 -4.56 -1.99
N CYS A 183 17.38 -5.15 -2.47
CA CYS A 183 17.41 -6.36 -3.28
C CYS A 183 18.20 -6.19 -4.57
N ARG A 184 18.11 -5.03 -5.23
CA ARG A 184 18.89 -4.72 -6.43
C ARG A 184 20.39 -4.65 -6.16
N THR A 185 20.83 -4.49 -4.91
CA THR A 185 22.26 -4.57 -4.55
C THR A 185 22.80 -6.01 -4.48
N SER A 186 21.90 -7.01 -4.50
CA SER A 186 22.26 -8.43 -4.48
C SER A 186 22.55 -9.00 -5.89
N TYR A 187 22.69 -10.33 -6.00
CA TYR A 187 22.81 -11.03 -7.29
C TYR A 187 21.59 -10.83 -8.21
N LEU A 188 20.44 -10.44 -7.65
CA LEU A 188 19.26 -10.10 -8.43
C LEU A 188 19.49 -8.88 -9.32
N GLY A 189 20.30 -7.92 -8.86
CA GLY A 189 20.64 -6.73 -9.63
C GLY A 189 19.41 -5.98 -10.15
N ASN A 190 19.60 -5.29 -11.28
CA ASN A 190 18.54 -4.61 -12.01
C ASN A 190 17.58 -5.54 -12.76
N ARG A 191 17.64 -6.86 -12.50
CA ARG A 191 16.66 -7.81 -13.04
C ARG A 191 15.32 -7.65 -12.34
N LEU A 192 15.30 -7.14 -11.10
CA LEU A 192 14.11 -6.75 -10.38
C LEU A 192 13.69 -5.33 -10.79
N LYS A 193 12.66 -5.20 -11.63
CA LYS A 193 12.17 -3.92 -12.19
C LYS A 193 10.67 -3.75 -11.92
N ILE A 194 10.20 -2.50 -11.83
CA ILE A 194 8.77 -2.19 -11.84
C ILE A 194 8.42 -1.72 -13.24
N SER A 195 7.43 -2.35 -13.88
CA SER A 195 6.94 -1.95 -15.21
C SER A 195 5.48 -2.34 -15.37
N GLY A 196 4.69 -1.51 -16.06
CA GLY A 196 3.27 -1.77 -16.31
C GLY A 196 2.41 -1.90 -15.04
N GLY A 197 2.85 -1.36 -13.90
CA GLY A 197 2.14 -1.48 -12.62
C GLY A 197 2.40 -2.80 -11.88
N SER A 198 3.42 -3.56 -12.28
CA SER A 198 3.83 -4.79 -11.59
C SER A 198 5.33 -4.89 -11.33
N ILE A 199 5.71 -5.71 -10.36
CA ILE A 199 7.12 -6.07 -10.09
C ILE A 199 7.50 -7.27 -10.96
N ILE A 200 8.54 -7.11 -11.77
CA ILE A 200 9.05 -8.10 -12.73
C ILE A 200 10.46 -8.49 -12.33
N ASP A 201 10.74 -9.79 -12.21
CA ASP A 201 12.11 -10.30 -12.19
C ASP A 201 12.50 -10.85 -13.58
N GLY A 202 13.70 -10.49 -14.07
CA GLY A 202 14.18 -10.89 -15.38
C GLY A 202 14.57 -12.38 -15.47
N PHE A 203 13.88 -13.29 -14.76
CA PHE A 203 14.13 -14.72 -14.74
C PHE A 203 13.00 -15.58 -15.34
N GLN A 204 11.85 -15.02 -15.71
CA GLN A 204 10.80 -15.77 -16.42
C GLN A 204 10.33 -15.10 -17.71
N SER A 205 10.25 -15.93 -18.75
CA SER A 205 9.48 -15.73 -19.97
C SER A 205 7.99 -15.91 -19.69
N ASP A 206 7.18 -14.99 -20.18
CA ASP A 206 5.76 -15.16 -20.56
C ASP A 206 4.89 -16.08 -19.69
N ASN A 207 4.06 -15.44 -18.86
CA ASN A 207 2.92 -15.93 -18.07
C ASN A 207 3.14 -16.09 -16.55
N GLY A 208 2.81 -15.02 -15.81
CA GLY A 208 2.26 -15.13 -14.47
C GLY A 208 3.24 -14.90 -13.31
N THR A 209 3.04 -13.78 -12.61
CA THR A 209 3.14 -13.57 -11.14
C THR A 209 4.38 -14.13 -10.39
N MET A 210 5.15 -13.22 -9.78
CA MET A 210 6.47 -13.46 -9.13
C MET A 210 6.59 -14.71 -8.22
N SER A 211 7.77 -15.36 -8.26
CA SER A 211 8.34 -16.06 -7.09
C SER A 211 9.86 -16.34 -7.20
N GLU A 212 10.65 -15.75 -6.30
CA GLU A 212 11.43 -16.53 -5.33
C GLU A 212 10.87 -16.12 -3.96
N THR A 213 9.65 -16.62 -3.72
CA THR A 213 8.84 -16.57 -2.49
C THR A 213 9.02 -15.32 -1.67
N ALA A 214 8.06 -14.39 -1.71
CA ALA A 214 8.15 -13.32 -0.74
C ALA A 214 9.54 -12.67 -0.77
N LYS A 215 10.15 -12.52 -1.98
CA LYS A 215 11.56 -12.06 -2.12
C LYS A 215 11.80 -10.88 -1.20
N LEU A 216 10.73 -10.10 -0.98
CA LEU A 216 10.50 -9.29 0.20
C LEU A 216 9.07 -9.46 0.84
N ILE A 217 8.79 -10.46 1.70
CA ILE A 217 8.34 -10.12 3.08
C ILE A 217 9.34 -9.07 3.59
N ALA A 218 10.61 -9.41 3.32
CA ALA A 218 11.88 -8.74 3.52
C ALA A 218 12.08 -7.35 2.88
N ALA A 219 10.99 -6.63 2.62
CA ALA A 219 11.10 -5.18 2.58
C ALA A 219 10.46 -4.50 3.78
N MET A 220 9.45 -5.10 4.40
CA MET A 220 8.35 -4.29 4.93
C MET A 220 7.63 -4.80 6.16
N THR A 221 7.77 -6.07 6.50
CA THR A 221 7.96 -6.34 7.92
C THR A 221 9.44 -6.06 8.13
#